data_AF-A0A2R6L038-F1
#
_entry.id   AF-A0A2R6L038-F1
#
_cell.length_a   1.000
_cell.length_b   1.000
_cell.length_c   1.000
_cell.angle_alpha   90.00
_cell.angle_beta   90.00
_cell.angle_gamma   90.00
#
_symmetry.space_group_name_H-M   'P 1'
#
loop_
_entity.id
_entity.type
_entity.pdbx_description
1 polymer ?
#
loop_
_entity_poly.entity_id
_entity_poly.type
_entity_poly.pdbx_seq_one_letter_code
_entity_poly.pdbx_strand_id
1 'polypeptide(L)'
;MKVRGERECSDCGTRWSYYETGKITCPACGSVRSVGVGERAEHTAGTAALDLSVVRETVEEEDLRSVADDAAETAREYLRSAGFVHGGDLQPLSDTYLAASELRRVATTLGRLMQVDDGERLYFYELLRGADQGERPAPADVPRTFHPERGLAVAAGVEHYVRDLRRVYEDRDPAVDSVLSAVTARRKRIEALDGDVDPTEAESLVLAVKDLSASLREDDEAALARAQERI
;
A
#
# COMPACT_ATOMS: atom_id res chain seq x y z
N MET A 1 -6.70 -7.42 13.34
CA MET A 1 -7.09 -7.49 14.76
C MET A 1 -8.45 -6.83 14.87
N LYS A 2 -9.44 -7.51 15.45
CA LYS A 2 -10.78 -6.92 15.62
C LYS A 2 -10.77 -5.96 16.81
N VAL A 3 -10.90 -4.66 16.54
CA VAL A 3 -10.90 -3.58 17.54
C VAL A 3 -12.27 -2.91 17.58
N ARG A 4 -12.64 -2.35 18.74
CA ARG A 4 -13.81 -1.46 18.82
C ARG A 4 -13.39 -0.07 18.39
N GLY A 5 -13.90 0.37 17.26
CA GLY A 5 -13.56 1.65 16.65
C GLY A 5 -14.17 2.85 17.35
N GLU A 6 -15.43 2.75 17.76
CA GLU A 6 -16.07 3.84 18.49
C GLU A 6 -15.55 3.91 19.92
N ARG A 7 -15.29 5.14 20.37
CA ARG A 7 -14.90 5.43 21.74
C ARG A 7 -15.83 6.46 22.33
N GLU A 8 -16.13 6.31 23.62
CA GLU A 8 -16.87 7.30 24.41
C GLU A 8 -15.98 7.82 25.54
N CYS A 9 -15.90 9.15 25.68
CA CYS A 9 -15.16 9.78 26.77
C CYS A 9 -15.91 9.60 28.08
N SER A 10 -15.24 9.07 29.10
CA SER A 10 -15.84 8.93 30.43
C SER A 10 -16.01 10.27 31.15
N ASP A 11 -15.27 11.32 30.76
CA ASP A 11 -15.30 12.62 31.43
C ASP A 11 -16.32 13.59 30.81
N CYS A 12 -16.57 13.53 29.49
CA CYS A 12 -17.47 14.46 28.79
C CYS A 12 -18.51 13.80 27.88
N GLY A 13 -18.54 12.47 27.77
CA GLY A 13 -19.53 11.74 26.95
C GLY A 13 -19.34 11.85 25.43
N THR A 14 -18.37 12.64 24.95
CA THR A 14 -18.09 12.76 23.51
C THR A 14 -17.76 11.40 22.92
N ARG A 15 -18.38 11.07 21.78
CA ARG A 15 -18.06 9.89 20.98
C ARG A 15 -17.20 10.26 19.78
N TRP A 16 -16.22 9.42 19.46
CA TRP A 16 -15.39 9.58 18.26
C TRP A 16 -14.91 8.22 17.75
N SER A 17 -14.50 8.20 16.48
CA SER A 17 -13.89 7.03 15.85
C SER A 17 -12.38 7.01 16.11
N TYR A 18 -11.90 5.96 16.77
CA TYR A 18 -10.48 5.62 16.82
C TYR A 18 -9.91 5.36 15.42
N TYR A 19 -10.72 4.86 14.48
CA TYR A 19 -10.26 4.61 13.11
C TYR A 19 -9.87 5.90 12.39
N GLU A 20 -10.59 6.99 12.64
CA GLU A 20 -10.31 8.29 12.03
C GLU A 20 -9.15 9.02 12.71
N THR A 21 -9.07 8.91 14.04
CA THR A 21 -8.15 9.74 14.84
C THR A 21 -6.84 9.06 15.19
N GLY A 22 -6.82 7.72 15.24
CA GLY A 22 -5.73 6.92 15.79
C GLY A 22 -5.42 7.21 17.26
N LYS A 23 -6.30 7.95 17.97
CA LYS A 23 -6.06 8.47 19.32
C LYS A 23 -7.10 7.97 20.32
N ILE A 24 -6.61 7.59 21.49
CA ILE A 24 -7.46 7.26 22.65
C ILE A 24 -7.89 8.49 23.46
N THR A 25 -7.29 9.65 23.16
CA THR A 25 -7.58 10.92 23.81
C THR A 25 -8.82 11.55 23.20
N CYS A 26 -9.74 12.01 24.05
CA CYS A 26 -10.95 12.68 23.63
C CYS A 26 -10.61 13.97 22.87
N PRO A 27 -11.10 14.15 21.64
CA PRO A 27 -10.82 15.35 20.84
C PRO A 27 -11.49 16.61 21.40
N ALA A 28 -12.55 16.47 22.20
CA ALA A 28 -13.28 17.61 22.75
C ALA A 28 -12.66 18.18 24.05
N CYS A 29 -12.19 17.31 24.96
CA CYS A 29 -11.71 17.73 26.27
C CYS A 29 -10.27 17.33 26.59
N GLY A 30 -9.58 16.61 25.70
CA GLY A 30 -8.21 16.17 25.91
C GLY A 30 -8.04 15.04 26.93
N SER A 31 -9.12 14.48 27.46
CA SER A 31 -9.05 13.38 28.43
C SER A 31 -8.61 12.07 27.79
N VAL A 32 -7.71 11.33 28.44
CA VAL A 32 -7.32 9.96 28.06
C VAL A 32 -8.32 8.90 28.57
N ARG A 33 -9.30 9.28 29.38
CA ARG A 33 -10.31 8.36 29.94
C ARG A 33 -11.40 8.12 28.92
N SER A 34 -11.26 7.01 28.19
CA SER A 34 -12.22 6.61 27.16
C SER A 34 -12.42 5.11 27.13
N VAL A 35 -13.64 4.68 26.79
CA VAL A 35 -14.02 3.27 26.66
C VAL A 35 -14.41 2.96 25.23
N GLY A 36 -14.03 1.78 24.73
CA GLY A 36 -14.43 1.30 23.41
C GLY A 36 -15.87 0.80 23.42
N VAL A 37 -16.75 1.46 22.68
CA VAL A 37 -18.17 1.13 22.50
C VAL A 37 -18.40 0.54 21.10
N GLY A 38 -19.55 -0.10 20.88
CA GLY A 38 -19.89 -0.73 19.60
C GLY A 38 -19.28 -2.12 19.36
N GLU A 39 -19.49 -2.61 18.14
CA GLU A 39 -19.01 -3.93 17.70
C GLU A 39 -17.51 -3.90 17.38
N ARG A 40 -16.89 -5.08 17.41
CA ARG A 40 -15.48 -5.22 17.01
C ARG A 40 -15.41 -5.44 15.51
N ALA A 41 -14.77 -4.53 14.79
CA ALA A 41 -14.50 -4.68 13.37
C ALA A 41 -13.02 -4.87 13.10
N GLU A 42 -12.69 -5.54 12.00
CA GLU A 42 -11.31 -5.68 11.55
C GLU A 42 -10.77 -4.30 11.15
N HIS A 43 -9.54 -4.00 11.54
CA HIS A 43 -8.90 -2.75 11.17
C HIS A 43 -7.40 -2.96 11.02
N THR A 44 -6.91 -2.52 9.87
CA THR A 44 -5.49 -2.61 9.50
C THR A 44 -4.98 -1.30 8.91
N ALA A 45 -5.86 -0.41 8.46
CA ALA A 45 -5.48 0.91 7.97
C ALA A 45 -4.92 1.77 9.10
N GLY A 46 -3.61 2.05 9.06
CA GLY A 46 -3.02 3.11 9.88
C GLY A 46 -3.53 4.50 9.49
N THR A 47 -3.31 5.47 10.38
CA THR A 47 -3.71 6.88 10.17
C THR A 47 -2.59 7.76 9.63
N ALA A 48 -1.37 7.22 9.49
CA ALA A 48 -0.23 7.97 8.98
C ALA A 48 -0.32 8.11 7.45
N ALA A 49 -0.17 9.34 6.97
CA ALA A 49 0.08 9.63 5.56
C ALA A 49 1.57 9.48 5.26
N LEU A 50 1.91 9.08 4.03
CA LEU A 50 3.29 9.18 3.55
C LEU A 50 3.60 10.66 3.32
N ASP A 51 4.67 11.17 3.92
CA ASP A 51 5.15 12.53 3.70
C ASP A 51 6.61 12.49 3.30
N LEU A 52 6.90 12.86 2.05
CA LEU A 52 8.26 12.91 1.51
C LEU A 52 8.82 14.33 1.47
N SER A 53 8.11 15.33 2.00
CA SER A 53 8.47 16.73 1.86
C SER A 53 9.84 17.04 2.46
N VAL A 54 10.12 16.50 3.65
CA VAL A 54 11.43 16.65 4.31
C VAL A 54 12.55 16.06 3.47
N VAL A 55 12.37 14.86 2.91
CA VAL A 55 13.39 14.22 2.05
C VAL A 55 13.57 14.97 0.73
N ARG A 56 12.50 15.56 0.19
CA ARG A 56 12.56 16.38 -1.03
C ARG A 56 13.36 17.67 -0.83
N GLU A 57 13.34 18.24 0.36
CA GLU A 57 14.08 19.46 0.70
C GLU A 57 15.59 19.23 0.77
N THR A 58 16.06 18.02 1.10
CA THR A 58 17.50 17.71 1.22
C THR A 58 18.19 17.38 -0.09
N VAL A 59 17.45 17.24 -1.21
CA VAL A 59 17.96 16.78 -2.51
C VAL A 59 19.11 17.65 -3.06
N GLU A 60 19.08 18.96 -2.81
CA GLU A 60 20.13 19.88 -3.26
C GLU A 60 21.36 19.91 -2.33
N GLU A 61 21.20 19.45 -1.09
CA GLU A 61 22.19 19.56 -0.02
C GLU A 61 22.97 18.26 0.19
N GLU A 62 22.28 17.13 0.06
CA GLU A 62 22.78 15.79 0.35
C GLU A 62 23.14 15.02 -0.93
N ASP A 63 24.03 14.04 -0.80
CA ASP A 63 24.32 13.14 -1.91
C ASP A 63 23.18 12.14 -2.17
N LEU A 64 23.15 11.58 -3.39
CA LEU A 64 22.09 10.68 -3.84
C LEU A 64 21.84 9.49 -2.90
N ARG A 65 22.89 8.97 -2.25
CA ARG A 65 22.75 7.79 -1.39
C ARG A 65 22.08 8.17 -0.07
N SER A 66 22.48 9.29 0.53
CA SER A 66 21.82 9.81 1.73
C SER A 66 20.32 10.06 1.48
N VAL A 67 19.99 10.74 0.37
CA VAL A 67 18.59 11.00 -0.01
C VAL A 67 17.81 9.69 -0.23
N ALA A 68 18.43 8.69 -0.84
CA ALA A 68 17.80 7.38 -1.06
C ALA A 68 17.57 6.62 0.25
N ASP A 69 18.53 6.64 1.18
CA ASP A 69 18.38 5.99 2.47
C ASP A 69 17.23 6.61 3.28
N ASP A 70 17.14 7.95 3.31
CA ASP A 70 16.06 8.68 3.99
C ASP A 70 14.68 8.41 3.35
N ALA A 71 14.61 8.38 2.01
CA ALA A 71 13.40 8.02 1.28
C ALA A 71 12.96 6.57 1.58
N ALA A 72 13.92 5.64 1.65
CA ALA A 72 13.64 4.24 1.96
C ALA A 72 13.13 4.08 3.39
N GLU A 73 13.71 4.79 4.36
CA GLU A 73 13.27 4.77 5.75
C GLU A 73 11.86 5.34 5.90
N THR A 74 11.61 6.51 5.30
CA THR A 74 10.30 7.17 5.33
C THR A 74 9.20 6.28 4.73
N ALA A 75 9.44 5.70 3.54
CA ALA A 75 8.51 4.77 2.93
C ALA A 75 8.31 3.50 3.76
N ARG A 76 9.37 2.99 4.41
CA ARG A 76 9.29 1.82 5.29
C ARG A 76 8.45 2.09 6.54
N GLU A 77 8.55 3.28 7.13
CA GLU A 77 7.74 3.68 8.28
C GLU A 77 6.26 3.74 7.94
N TYR A 78 5.92 4.39 6.83
CA TYR A 78 4.56 4.40 6.31
C TYR A 78 4.01 2.97 6.09
N LEU A 79 4.73 2.14 5.33
CA LEU A 79 4.30 0.76 4.99
C LEU A 79 4.16 -0.16 6.20
N ARG A 80 4.85 0.11 7.32
CA ARG A 80 4.72 -0.68 8.56
C ARG A 80 3.35 -0.52 9.21
N SER A 81 2.70 0.62 9.00
CA SER A 81 1.42 0.96 9.62
C SER A 81 0.25 0.97 8.62
N ALA A 82 0.53 1.04 7.32
CA ALA A 82 -0.48 1.03 6.28
C ALA A 82 -1.12 -0.35 6.12
N GLY A 83 -2.44 -0.35 5.92
CA GLY A 83 -3.27 -1.53 5.63
C GLY A 83 -4.55 -1.09 4.92
N PHE A 84 -5.38 -2.05 4.53
CA PHE A 84 -6.52 -1.77 3.63
C PHE A 84 -7.89 -1.96 4.26
N VAL A 85 -7.98 -2.22 5.57
CA VAL A 85 -9.27 -2.36 6.26
C VAL A 85 -9.50 -1.17 7.20
N HIS A 86 -10.51 -0.37 6.89
CA HIS A 86 -10.97 0.73 7.73
C HIS A 86 -12.31 0.37 8.36
N GLY A 87 -12.30 0.06 9.67
CA GLY A 87 -13.53 -0.20 10.42
C GLY A 87 -14.39 -1.37 9.91
N GLY A 88 -13.77 -2.41 9.36
CA GLY A 88 -14.44 -3.55 8.74
C GLY A 88 -14.55 -3.45 7.22
N ASP A 89 -14.44 -2.24 6.67
CA ASP A 89 -14.58 -2.01 5.23
C ASP A 89 -13.25 -2.12 4.51
N LEU A 90 -13.20 -2.98 3.51
CA LEU A 90 -12.06 -3.05 2.60
C LEU A 90 -11.99 -1.76 1.77
N GLN A 91 -10.84 -1.11 1.82
CA GLN A 91 -10.50 0.07 1.02
C GLN A 91 -9.87 -0.37 -0.30
N PRO A 92 -9.88 0.47 -1.35
CA PRO A 92 -9.23 0.12 -2.61
C PRO A 92 -7.72 -0.10 -2.39
N LEU A 93 -7.10 -0.90 -3.27
CA LEU A 93 -5.64 -1.02 -3.32
C LEU A 93 -5.03 0.35 -3.65
N SER A 94 -4.47 0.98 -2.62
CA SER A 94 -3.90 2.34 -2.67
C SER A 94 -2.69 2.43 -3.60
N ASP A 95 -2.74 3.41 -4.50
CA ASP A 95 -1.60 3.76 -5.35
C ASP A 95 -0.43 4.33 -4.56
N THR A 96 -0.68 5.10 -3.50
CA THR A 96 0.35 5.56 -2.54
C THR A 96 1.06 4.38 -1.89
N TYR A 97 0.34 3.31 -1.53
CA TYR A 97 0.97 2.11 -0.97
C TYR A 97 1.89 1.43 -1.99
N LEU A 98 1.44 1.30 -3.25
CA LEU A 98 2.25 0.72 -4.32
C LEU A 98 3.49 1.57 -4.61
N ALA A 99 3.33 2.89 -4.68
CA ALA A 99 4.41 3.84 -4.90
C ALA A 99 5.43 3.84 -3.75
N ALA A 100 4.98 3.81 -2.51
CA ALA A 100 5.86 3.69 -1.34
C ALA A 100 6.62 2.36 -1.33
N SER A 101 5.93 1.25 -1.63
CA SER A 101 6.54 -0.09 -1.70
C SER A 101 7.67 -0.14 -2.72
N GLU A 102 7.47 0.54 -3.85
CA GLU A 102 8.44 0.66 -4.92
C GLU A 102 9.58 1.62 -4.57
N LEU A 103 9.28 2.85 -4.14
CA LEU A 103 10.27 3.83 -3.69
C LEU A 103 11.21 3.22 -2.66
N ARG A 104 10.68 2.52 -1.65
CA ARG A 104 11.49 1.84 -0.63
C ARG A 104 12.50 0.87 -1.26
N ARG A 105 12.06 0.05 -2.22
CA ARG A 105 12.90 -0.99 -2.83
C ARG A 105 13.94 -0.37 -3.76
N VAL A 106 13.52 0.51 -4.64
CA VAL A 106 14.39 1.25 -5.58
C VAL A 106 15.46 2.00 -4.79
N ALA A 107 15.08 2.76 -3.78
CA ALA A 107 16.01 3.54 -2.98
C ALA A 107 16.99 2.65 -2.19
N THR A 108 16.52 1.52 -1.63
CA THR A 108 17.39 0.53 -0.98
C THR A 108 18.42 -0.07 -1.95
N THR A 109 18.01 -0.38 -3.19
CA THR A 109 18.92 -0.90 -4.22
C THR A 109 19.89 0.20 -4.67
N LEU A 110 19.40 1.41 -4.92
CA LEU A 110 20.19 2.56 -5.35
C LEU A 110 21.34 2.88 -4.38
N GLY A 111 21.07 2.85 -3.06
CA GLY A 111 22.09 3.06 -2.02
C GLY A 111 23.25 2.05 -2.07
N ARG A 112 23.04 0.89 -2.71
CA ARG A 112 24.03 -0.19 -2.85
C ARG A 112 24.74 -0.22 -4.20
N LEU A 113 24.24 0.50 -5.20
CA LEU A 113 24.85 0.52 -6.53
C LEU A 113 26.20 1.26 -6.48
N MET A 114 27.20 0.66 -7.14
CA MET A 114 28.53 1.27 -7.26
C MET A 114 28.53 2.44 -8.24
N GLN A 115 27.75 2.32 -9.32
CA GLN A 115 27.54 3.34 -10.34
C GLN A 115 26.05 3.42 -10.62
N VAL A 116 25.56 4.64 -10.75
CA VAL A 116 24.16 4.94 -11.04
C VAL A 116 24.13 5.77 -12.32
N ASP A 117 23.39 5.29 -13.31
CA ASP A 117 23.19 6.03 -14.56
C ASP A 117 22.11 7.13 -14.42
N ASP A 118 22.00 8.00 -15.42
CA ASP A 118 21.07 9.12 -15.36
C ASP A 118 19.60 8.67 -15.43
N GLY A 119 19.30 7.53 -16.06
CA GLY A 119 17.96 6.97 -16.12
C GLY A 119 17.52 6.38 -14.78
N GLU A 120 18.41 5.65 -14.10
CA GLU A 120 18.20 5.15 -12.74
C GLU A 120 18.01 6.29 -11.74
N ARG A 121 18.81 7.34 -11.86
CA ARG A 121 18.69 8.55 -11.02
C ARG A 121 17.37 9.28 -11.28
N LEU A 122 17.00 9.48 -12.54
CA LEU A 122 15.74 10.12 -12.91
C LEU A 122 14.54 9.34 -12.35
N TYR A 123 14.56 8.02 -12.53
CA TYR A 123 13.50 7.13 -12.05
C TYR A 123 13.28 7.24 -10.54
N PHE A 124 14.38 7.25 -9.76
CA PHE A 124 14.31 7.47 -8.32
C PHE A 124 13.68 8.82 -7.96
N TYR A 125 14.09 9.90 -8.63
CA TYR A 125 13.55 11.23 -8.34
C TYR A 125 12.08 11.40 -8.75
N GLU A 126 11.64 10.74 -9.82
CA GLU A 126 10.21 10.71 -10.18
C GLU A 126 9.37 10.01 -9.11
N LEU A 127 9.85 8.87 -8.58
CA LEU A 127 9.20 8.21 -7.45
C LEU A 127 9.22 9.09 -6.19
N LEU A 128 10.35 9.72 -5.87
CA LEU A 128 10.46 10.61 -4.70
C LEU A 128 9.52 11.81 -4.79
N ARG A 129 9.28 12.32 -6.00
CA ARG A 129 8.35 13.43 -6.24
C ARG A 129 6.89 13.01 -6.09
N GLY A 130 6.53 11.82 -6.55
CA GLY A 130 5.13 11.43 -6.77
C GLY A 130 4.56 10.41 -5.79
N ALA A 131 5.38 9.68 -5.04
CA ALA A 131 4.90 8.50 -4.31
C ALA A 131 3.89 8.82 -3.21
N ASP A 132 4.02 9.95 -2.52
CA ASP A 132 3.04 10.41 -1.52
C ASP A 132 1.71 10.87 -2.13
N GLN A 133 1.68 11.16 -3.43
CA GLN A 133 0.49 11.48 -4.21
C GLN A 133 -0.08 10.24 -4.94
N GLY A 134 0.52 9.07 -4.76
CA GLY A 134 0.12 7.84 -5.44
C GLY A 134 0.58 7.76 -6.89
N GLU A 135 1.55 8.57 -7.29
CA GLU A 135 2.09 8.55 -8.64
C GLU A 135 3.28 7.59 -8.73
N ARG A 136 3.35 6.86 -9.83
CA ARG A 136 4.49 6.02 -10.21
C ARG A 136 4.77 6.20 -11.70
N PRO A 137 6.05 6.17 -12.13
CA PRO A 137 6.37 6.14 -13.54
C PRO A 137 5.72 4.93 -14.24
N ALA A 138 5.45 5.06 -15.54
CA ALA A 138 4.78 4.02 -16.31
C ALA A 138 5.66 2.75 -16.41
N PRO A 139 5.07 1.56 -16.63
CA PRO A 139 5.82 0.31 -16.74
C PRO A 139 6.95 0.34 -17.79
N ALA A 140 6.75 1.07 -18.89
CA ALA A 140 7.74 1.20 -19.96
C ALA A 140 8.95 2.08 -19.58
N ASP A 141 8.80 2.93 -18.57
CA ASP A 141 9.82 3.87 -18.12
C ASP A 141 10.69 3.31 -16.99
N VAL A 142 10.40 2.09 -16.52
CA VAL A 142 11.18 1.43 -15.47
C VAL A 142 12.53 0.96 -16.05
N PRO A 143 13.67 1.46 -15.54
CA PRO A 143 14.98 0.98 -15.93
C PRO A 143 15.11 -0.52 -15.67
N ARG A 144 15.83 -1.25 -16.52
CA ARG A 144 16.01 -2.71 -16.38
C ARG A 144 16.58 -3.10 -15.01
N THR A 145 17.47 -2.28 -14.45
CA THR A 145 18.02 -2.47 -13.10
C THR A 145 16.94 -2.52 -12.01
N PHE A 146 15.78 -1.87 -12.23
CA PHE A 146 14.67 -1.78 -11.29
C PHE A 146 13.45 -2.63 -11.64
N HIS A 147 13.55 -3.51 -12.66
CA HIS A 147 12.49 -4.50 -12.95
C HIS A 147 12.23 -5.41 -11.73
N PRO A 148 13.26 -5.99 -11.07
CA PRO A 148 13.08 -6.77 -9.85
C PRO A 148 12.33 -6.00 -8.74
N GLU A 149 12.67 -4.73 -8.55
CA GLU A 149 12.15 -3.85 -7.51
C GLU A 149 10.67 -3.55 -7.74
N ARG A 150 10.28 -3.24 -8.98
CA ARG A 150 8.87 -3.07 -9.39
C ARG A 150 8.08 -4.36 -9.16
N GLY A 151 8.60 -5.50 -9.62
CA GLY A 151 7.93 -6.80 -9.46
C GLY A 151 7.71 -7.17 -7.99
N LEU A 152 8.75 -7.05 -7.16
CA LEU A 152 8.66 -7.34 -5.73
C LEU A 152 7.84 -6.29 -4.96
N ALA A 153 7.78 -5.04 -5.43
CA ALA A 153 6.92 -4.00 -4.85
C ALA A 153 5.45 -4.35 -5.03
N VAL A 154 5.07 -4.72 -6.26
CA VAL A 154 3.73 -5.19 -6.61
C VAL A 154 3.40 -6.47 -5.85
N ALA A 155 4.28 -7.46 -5.84
CA ALA A 155 4.02 -8.74 -5.16
C ALA A 155 3.72 -8.54 -3.66
N ALA A 156 4.49 -7.67 -3.00
CA ALA A 156 4.28 -7.34 -1.59
C ALA A 156 2.97 -6.58 -1.35
N GLY A 157 2.62 -5.63 -2.22
CA GLY A 157 1.34 -4.91 -2.15
C GLY A 157 0.14 -5.83 -2.33
N VAL A 158 0.18 -6.67 -3.36
CA VAL A 158 -0.85 -7.66 -3.66
C VAL A 158 -1.00 -8.67 -2.52
N GLU A 159 0.10 -9.16 -1.94
CA GLU A 159 0.01 -10.06 -0.79
C GLU A 159 -0.69 -9.42 0.40
N HIS A 160 -0.30 -8.19 0.74
CA HIS A 160 -0.87 -7.46 1.86
C HIS A 160 -2.37 -7.21 1.63
N TYR A 161 -2.72 -6.77 0.42
CA TYR A 161 -4.11 -6.53 0.03
C TYR A 161 -4.97 -7.80 0.10
N VAL A 162 -4.50 -8.90 -0.51
CA VAL A 162 -5.23 -10.18 -0.52
C VAL A 162 -5.40 -10.74 0.90
N ARG A 163 -4.42 -10.51 1.79
CA ARG A 163 -4.54 -10.89 3.20
C ARG A 163 -5.69 -10.15 3.89
N ASP A 164 -5.81 -8.85 3.65
CA ASP A 164 -6.87 -8.02 4.22
C ASP A 164 -8.24 -8.32 3.60
N LEU A 165 -8.31 -8.49 2.28
CA LEU A 165 -9.52 -8.91 1.58
C LEU A 165 -10.07 -10.22 2.16
N ARG A 166 -9.21 -11.23 2.37
CA ARG A 166 -9.63 -12.52 2.95
C ARG A 166 -10.14 -12.41 4.38
N ARG A 167 -9.73 -11.39 5.14
CA ARG A 167 -10.22 -11.13 6.50
C ARG A 167 -11.58 -10.46 6.52
N VAL A 168 -11.86 -9.63 5.52
CA VAL A 168 -13.13 -8.90 5.42
C VAL A 168 -14.21 -9.78 4.80
N TYR A 169 -13.91 -10.43 3.69
CA TYR A 169 -14.85 -11.25 2.94
C TYR A 169 -14.57 -12.72 3.23
N GLU A 170 -15.06 -13.29 4.33
CA GLU A 170 -14.80 -14.70 4.69
C GLU A 170 -15.55 -15.67 3.75
N ASP A 171 -16.82 -15.40 3.49
CA ASP A 171 -17.72 -16.16 2.61
C ASP A 171 -17.82 -15.51 1.22
N ARG A 172 -17.08 -16.05 0.25
CA ARG A 172 -16.96 -15.47 -1.11
C ARG A 172 -17.59 -16.39 -2.16
N ASP A 173 -18.01 -15.81 -3.27
CA ASP A 173 -18.43 -16.57 -4.45
C ASP A 173 -17.25 -17.40 -5.01
N PRO A 174 -17.49 -18.63 -5.50
CA PRO A 174 -16.45 -19.44 -6.16
C PRO A 174 -15.69 -18.72 -7.29
N ALA A 175 -16.32 -17.82 -8.02
CA ALA A 175 -15.68 -17.01 -9.06
C ALA A 175 -14.62 -16.06 -8.49
N VAL A 176 -14.89 -15.45 -7.34
CA VAL A 176 -13.93 -14.61 -6.60
C VAL A 176 -12.76 -15.45 -6.10
N ASP A 177 -13.03 -16.63 -5.53
CA ASP A 177 -11.99 -17.54 -5.05
C ASP A 177 -11.08 -18.05 -6.18
N SER A 178 -11.64 -18.25 -7.38
CA SER A 178 -10.87 -18.58 -8.59
C SER A 178 -9.88 -17.46 -8.94
N VAL A 179 -10.34 -16.21 -9.01
CA VAL A 179 -9.47 -15.05 -9.29
C VAL A 179 -8.40 -14.89 -8.20
N LEU A 180 -8.77 -15.00 -6.91
CA LEU A 180 -7.82 -14.93 -5.80
C LEU A 180 -6.73 -16.01 -5.89
N SER A 181 -7.10 -17.21 -6.32
CA SER A 181 -6.16 -18.32 -6.51
C SER A 181 -5.18 -18.03 -7.64
N ALA A 182 -5.67 -17.52 -8.77
CA ALA A 182 -4.85 -17.14 -9.91
C ALA A 182 -3.92 -15.94 -9.59
N VAL A 183 -4.44 -14.91 -8.92
CA VAL A 183 -3.65 -13.77 -8.38
C VAL A 183 -2.55 -14.28 -7.45
N THR A 184 -2.88 -15.18 -6.51
CA THR A 184 -1.90 -15.75 -5.58
C THR A 184 -0.81 -16.52 -6.32
N ALA A 185 -1.17 -17.30 -7.35
CA ALA A 185 -0.22 -18.06 -8.16
C ALA A 185 0.71 -17.16 -8.97
N ARG A 186 0.18 -16.13 -9.64
CA ARG A 186 0.97 -15.17 -10.41
C ARG A 186 1.90 -14.35 -9.50
N ARG A 187 1.41 -13.88 -8.36
CA ARG A 187 2.24 -13.23 -7.33
C ARG A 187 3.41 -14.11 -6.88
N LYS A 188 3.16 -15.39 -6.58
CA LYS A 188 4.22 -16.36 -6.21
C LYS A 188 5.23 -16.58 -7.32
N ARG A 189 4.80 -16.57 -8.60
CA ARG A 189 5.70 -16.66 -9.75
C ARG A 189 6.63 -15.46 -9.83
N ILE A 190 6.10 -14.25 -9.66
CA ILE A 190 6.91 -13.02 -9.61
C ILE A 190 7.95 -13.12 -8.49
N GLU A 191 7.54 -13.53 -7.28
CA GLU A 191 8.49 -13.74 -6.17
C GLU A 191 9.56 -14.79 -6.47
N ALA A 192 9.19 -15.89 -7.14
CA ALA A 192 10.13 -16.96 -7.51
C ALA A 192 11.14 -16.53 -8.59
N LEU A 193 10.86 -15.45 -9.32
CA LEU A 193 11.76 -14.81 -10.28
C LEU A 193 12.50 -13.63 -9.63
N ASP A 194 12.49 -13.51 -8.30
CA ASP A 194 13.03 -12.37 -7.57
C ASP A 194 12.48 -11.01 -8.02
N GLY A 195 11.26 -11.03 -8.58
CA GLY A 195 10.58 -9.87 -9.17
C GLY A 195 11.01 -9.52 -10.59
N ASP A 196 11.97 -10.22 -11.17
CA ASP A 196 12.54 -9.90 -12.49
C ASP A 196 11.59 -10.35 -13.61
N VAL A 197 10.51 -9.57 -13.78
CA VAL A 197 9.50 -9.72 -14.82
C VAL A 197 9.32 -8.38 -15.53
N ASP A 198 8.74 -8.41 -16.72
CA ASP A 198 8.36 -7.16 -17.39
C ASP A 198 7.40 -6.36 -16.47
N PRO A 199 7.68 -5.07 -16.19
CA PRO A 199 6.84 -4.21 -15.38
C PRO A 199 5.36 -4.19 -15.79
N THR A 200 5.06 -4.40 -17.08
CA THR A 200 3.70 -4.47 -17.61
C THR A 200 2.98 -5.72 -17.10
N GLU A 201 3.69 -6.84 -16.95
CA GLU A 201 3.12 -8.06 -16.37
C GLU A 201 2.79 -7.89 -14.89
N ALA A 202 3.64 -7.19 -14.15
CA ALA A 202 3.38 -6.84 -12.74
C ALA A 202 2.19 -5.87 -12.64
N GLU A 203 2.12 -4.86 -13.51
CA GLU A 203 1.01 -3.90 -13.50
C GLU A 203 -0.34 -4.55 -13.86
N SER A 204 -0.34 -5.52 -14.77
CA SER A 204 -1.56 -6.31 -15.07
C SER A 204 -2.11 -7.03 -13.83
N LEU A 205 -1.23 -7.50 -12.94
CA LEU A 205 -1.64 -8.11 -11.66
C LEU A 205 -2.26 -7.07 -10.71
N VAL A 206 -1.71 -5.85 -10.66
CA VAL A 206 -2.32 -4.74 -9.89
C VAL A 206 -3.72 -4.43 -10.39
N LEU A 207 -3.89 -4.30 -11.71
CA LEU A 207 -5.18 -4.01 -12.33
C LEU A 207 -6.20 -5.12 -12.05
N ALA A 208 -5.81 -6.39 -12.16
CA ALA A 208 -6.69 -7.51 -11.81
C ALA A 208 -7.16 -7.45 -10.35
N VAL A 209 -6.28 -7.07 -9.42
CA VAL A 209 -6.63 -6.93 -7.99
C VAL A 209 -7.51 -5.71 -7.74
N LYS A 210 -7.31 -4.60 -8.46
CA LYS A 210 -8.19 -3.42 -8.40
C LYS A 210 -9.58 -3.72 -8.95
N ASP A 211 -9.67 -4.43 -10.08
CA ASP A 211 -10.95 -4.88 -10.65
C ASP A 211 -11.67 -5.84 -9.67
N LEU A 212 -10.96 -6.81 -9.08
CA LEU A 212 -11.52 -7.69 -8.04
C LEU A 212 -11.96 -6.90 -6.79
N SER A 213 -11.20 -5.88 -6.41
CA SER A 213 -11.57 -5.00 -5.31
C SER A 213 -12.86 -4.24 -5.60
N ALA A 214 -13.04 -3.72 -6.81
CA ALA A 214 -14.23 -3.00 -7.20
C ALA A 214 -15.45 -3.93 -7.19
N SER A 215 -15.31 -5.15 -7.72
CA SER A 215 -16.41 -6.11 -7.73
C SER A 215 -16.93 -6.45 -6.33
N LEU A 216 -16.04 -6.52 -5.32
CA LEU A 216 -16.42 -6.84 -3.94
C LEU A 216 -16.94 -5.64 -3.14
N ARG A 217 -16.43 -4.44 -3.43
CA ARG A 217 -16.79 -3.21 -2.67
C ARG A 217 -18.02 -2.53 -3.23
N GLU A 218 -18.29 -2.69 -4.51
CA GLU A 218 -19.31 -1.96 -5.26
C GLU A 218 -20.33 -2.91 -5.94
N ASP A 219 -20.24 -4.22 -5.68
CA ASP A 219 -21.05 -5.27 -6.33
C ASP A 219 -21.02 -5.21 -7.89
N ASP A 220 -19.88 -4.78 -8.46
CA ASP A 220 -19.68 -4.64 -9.91
C ASP A 220 -19.29 -5.98 -10.57
N GLU A 221 -20.28 -6.68 -11.14
CA GLU A 221 -20.08 -7.93 -11.90
C GLU A 221 -19.17 -7.74 -13.13
N ALA A 222 -19.20 -6.57 -13.78
CA ALA A 222 -18.35 -6.29 -14.93
C ALA A 222 -16.87 -6.14 -14.50
N ALA A 223 -16.62 -5.66 -13.29
CA ALA A 223 -15.27 -5.65 -12.73
C ALA A 223 -14.74 -7.06 -12.48
N LEU A 224 -15.57 -7.99 -12.01
CA LEU A 224 -15.16 -9.38 -11.83
C LEU A 224 -14.77 -10.03 -13.18
N ALA A 225 -15.54 -9.77 -14.23
CA ALA A 225 -15.21 -10.25 -15.58
C ALA A 225 -13.85 -9.70 -16.07
N ARG A 226 -13.59 -8.39 -15.90
CA ARG A 226 -12.28 -7.80 -16.23
C ARG A 226 -11.13 -8.42 -15.43
N ALA A 227 -11.34 -8.68 -14.14
CA ALA A 227 -10.34 -9.32 -13.30
C ALA A 227 -9.99 -10.74 -13.80
N GLN A 228 -10.98 -11.49 -14.27
CA GLN A 228 -10.80 -12.82 -14.87
C GLN A 228 -10.04 -12.77 -16.21
N GLU A 229 -10.31 -11.78 -17.06
CA GLU A 229 -9.64 -11.64 -18.35
C GLU A 229 -8.15 -11.27 -18.21
N ARG A 230 -7.77 -10.60 -17.13
CA ARG A 230 -6.38 -10.13 -16.88
C ARG A 230 -5.46 -11.19 -16.29
N ILE A 231 -6.01 -12.24 -15.68
CA ILE A 231 -5.25 -13.20 -14.85
C ILE A 231 -4.98 -14.51 -15.56
#